data_AF-A0A0R1UA67-F1
#
_entry.id   AF-A0A0R1UA67-F1
#
_cell.length_a   1.000
_cell.length_b   1.000
_cell.length_c   1.000
_cell.angle_alpha   90.00
_cell.angle_beta   90.00
_cell.angle_gamma   90.00
#
_symmetry.space_group_name_H-M   'P 1'
#
loop_
_entity.id
_entity.type
_entity.pdbx_description
1 polymer ?
#
loop_
_entity_poly.entity_id
_entity_poly.type
_entity_poly.pdbx_seq_one_letter_code
_entity_poly.pdbx_strand_id
1 'polypeptide(L)'
;MASAILISVSFANKANTKTVYAKSYPVAVTKIAGNGNYGIFNQVTRSGPSQRITSTRFFKHGTIQSDASFRTHKGKYWDIFVDGRRVGWVNQKFFKRSKISVAKNISVERNPSYSMPTRDAINYATDKEGTAVLPSKVHVSQSAVSTRSAYVTYRYGKAVAHAQFTVYRKTNGHVTKKPKRGSKAVKGWKGSSIKSSKNWNSAHGFTPETQSNTFKAGDLTLKTRLFQPRFVSIGDHIPSKWIGRVGVIPEGITLHHNKFVTSILPSADSLHGHLVMYNLNVIKSKTAAQNLRKLDWDTFKHYAKNIRVSPYIKIGHGQSLGSTGKYIYVMADNNKYLNGNRSEEILRVKKSNMLIDKIWTFRISPHHYIHNATFVNGKTMYALFHSLTHDKYEYWKLSLKKGVWRAKELGATKGVLVENSPVQAFTYSNGKYYVGFNDNIFKVAKNGRVLKHYHFHIGREIEGLSVKGSTIYVELAKRSELVHGKL
;
A
#
# COMPACT_ATOMS: atom_id res chain seq x y z
N MET A 1 -84.36 24.76 20.51
CA MET A 1 -82.99 24.53 21.04
C MET A 1 -82.83 23.03 21.26
N ALA A 2 -82.10 22.36 20.38
CA ALA A 2 -81.84 20.93 20.44
C ALA A 2 -80.32 20.73 20.47
N SER A 3 -79.80 20.15 21.55
CA SER A 3 -78.38 19.82 21.69
C SER A 3 -78.19 18.33 21.42
N ALA A 4 -77.65 18.03 20.24
CA ALA A 4 -77.16 16.70 19.89
C ALA A 4 -75.71 16.55 20.34
N ILE A 5 -75.45 15.61 21.24
CA ILE A 5 -74.08 15.20 21.61
C ILE A 5 -73.63 14.14 20.61
N LEU A 6 -72.77 14.55 19.67
CA LEU A 6 -72.04 13.65 18.77
C LEU A 6 -70.91 12.98 19.55
N ILE A 7 -71.06 11.67 19.83
CA ILE A 7 -69.95 10.82 20.29
C ILE A 7 -69.11 10.46 19.06
N SER A 8 -67.99 11.15 18.87
CA SER A 8 -66.99 10.80 17.87
C SER A 8 -66.16 9.61 18.36
N VAL A 9 -66.49 8.41 17.87
CA VAL A 9 -65.65 7.22 18.05
C VAL A 9 -64.42 7.38 17.18
N SER A 10 -63.36 7.91 17.78
CA SER A 10 -62.03 8.00 17.18
C SER A 10 -61.45 6.58 17.07
N PHE A 11 -61.55 5.94 15.90
CA PHE A 11 -60.71 4.79 15.59
C PHE A 11 -59.26 5.25 15.47
N ALA A 12 -58.55 5.29 16.60
CA ALA A 12 -57.11 5.42 16.63
C ALA A 12 -56.49 4.12 16.08
N ASN A 13 -56.31 4.06 14.76
CA ASN A 13 -55.36 3.16 14.14
C ASN A 13 -53.96 3.55 14.63
N LYS A 14 -53.55 3.00 15.78
CA LYS A 14 -52.13 2.93 16.18
C LYS A 14 -51.44 2.04 15.14
N ALA A 15 -50.98 2.67 14.06
CA ALA A 15 -49.96 2.09 13.22
C ALA A 15 -48.76 1.79 14.13
N ASN A 16 -48.59 0.51 14.45
CA ASN A 16 -47.37 -0.02 15.02
C ASN A 16 -46.23 0.30 14.05
N THR A 17 -45.63 1.48 14.17
CA THR A 17 -44.34 1.79 13.60
C THR A 17 -43.35 0.92 14.36
N LYS A 18 -43.22 -0.34 13.92
CA LYS A 18 -42.07 -1.18 14.29
C LYS A 18 -40.84 -0.40 13.84
N THR A 19 -40.21 0.29 14.77
CA THR A 19 -38.92 0.95 14.58
C THR A 19 -37.91 -0.15 14.28
N VAL A 20 -37.76 -0.49 13.01
CA VAL A 20 -36.76 -1.46 12.57
C VAL A 20 -35.43 -0.73 12.60
N TYR A 21 -34.61 -1.04 13.59
CA TYR A 21 -33.27 -0.47 13.71
C TYR A 21 -32.35 -1.01 12.61
N ALA A 22 -31.42 -0.17 12.15
CA ALA A 22 -30.35 -0.64 11.28
C ALA A 22 -29.60 -1.78 11.97
N LYS A 23 -29.20 -2.80 11.19
CA LYS A 23 -28.25 -3.78 11.70
C LYS A 23 -26.91 -3.07 11.82
N SER A 24 -26.56 -2.68 13.04
CA SER A 24 -25.23 -2.22 13.40
C SER A 24 -24.29 -3.41 13.51
N TYR A 25 -23.04 -3.20 13.14
CA TYR A 25 -21.96 -4.10 13.42
C TYR A 25 -21.14 -3.46 14.53
N PRO A 26 -20.77 -4.20 15.58
CA PRO A 26 -19.87 -3.66 16.62
C PRO A 26 -18.49 -3.26 16.06
N VAL A 27 -18.26 -3.54 14.78
CA VAL A 27 -16.99 -3.56 14.06
C VAL A 27 -17.30 -3.23 12.61
N ALA A 28 -16.72 -2.16 12.08
CA ALA A 28 -16.89 -1.92 10.65
C ALA A 28 -16.18 -2.99 9.82
N VAL A 29 -16.81 -3.35 8.71
CA VAL A 29 -16.28 -4.32 7.76
C VAL A 29 -15.77 -3.62 6.50
N THR A 30 -14.69 -4.13 5.92
CA THR A 30 -14.16 -3.64 4.65
C THR A 30 -15.01 -4.13 3.49
N LYS A 31 -15.38 -3.23 2.58
CA LYS A 31 -16.18 -3.52 1.39
C LYS A 31 -15.34 -3.35 0.12
N ILE A 32 -15.52 -4.25 -0.85
CA ILE A 32 -14.88 -4.11 -2.16
C ILE A 32 -15.87 -3.50 -3.16
N ALA A 33 -15.50 -2.36 -3.72
CA ALA A 33 -16.30 -1.65 -4.70
C ALA A 33 -16.45 -2.43 -6.03
N GLY A 34 -17.65 -2.40 -6.59
CA GLY A 34 -17.94 -2.75 -7.97
C GLY A 34 -17.69 -1.60 -8.92
N ASN A 35 -17.99 -1.82 -10.21
CA ASN A 35 -17.78 -0.82 -11.25
C ASN A 35 -18.99 0.08 -11.50
N GLY A 36 -20.16 -0.27 -10.95
CA GLY A 36 -21.41 0.46 -11.18
C GLY A 36 -21.46 1.81 -10.45
N ASN A 37 -22.20 2.75 -11.04
CA ASN A 37 -22.44 4.07 -10.48
C ASN A 37 -23.80 4.06 -9.76
N TYR A 38 -23.78 4.20 -8.44
CA TYR A 38 -24.97 4.19 -7.60
C TYR A 38 -25.10 5.52 -6.87
N GLY A 39 -26.35 5.94 -6.60
CA GLY A 39 -26.62 7.08 -5.73
C GLY A 39 -26.17 6.80 -4.30
N ILE A 40 -25.69 7.84 -3.63
CA ILE A 40 -25.39 7.85 -2.20
C ILE A 40 -26.36 8.83 -1.54
N PHE A 41 -26.95 8.39 -0.43
CA PHE A 41 -28.11 9.01 0.19
C PHE A 41 -27.83 9.33 1.66
N ASN A 42 -28.36 10.44 2.15
CA ASN A 42 -28.20 10.81 3.55
C ASN A 42 -29.09 9.94 4.46
N GLN A 43 -30.27 9.55 3.97
CA GLN A 43 -31.30 8.84 4.72
C GLN A 43 -31.79 7.60 4.00
N VAL A 44 -32.17 6.59 4.79
CA VAL A 44 -32.81 5.35 4.34
C VAL A 44 -33.91 4.99 5.32
N THR A 45 -35.13 4.79 4.81
CA THR A 45 -36.29 4.32 5.57
C THR A 45 -36.80 3.00 4.97
N ARG A 46 -37.84 2.40 5.57
CA ARG A 46 -38.45 1.17 5.06
C ARG A 46 -38.88 1.29 3.60
N SER A 47 -39.40 2.45 3.19
CA SER A 47 -39.87 2.77 1.84
C SER A 47 -38.74 2.94 0.82
N GLY A 48 -37.52 3.22 1.27
CA GLY A 48 -36.35 3.37 0.39
C GLY A 48 -35.39 4.48 0.83
N PRO A 49 -34.36 4.75 0.02
CA PRO A 49 -33.45 5.87 0.25
C PRO A 49 -34.09 7.21 -0.15
N SER A 50 -33.68 8.28 0.53
CA SER A 50 -34.06 9.67 0.21
C SER A 50 -32.86 10.61 0.39
N GLN A 51 -32.98 11.87 -0.06
CA GLN A 51 -31.91 12.88 0.05
C GLN A 51 -30.59 12.41 -0.59
N ARG A 52 -30.59 12.27 -1.92
CA ARG A 52 -29.38 11.92 -2.67
C ARG A 52 -28.35 13.05 -2.55
N ILE A 53 -27.17 12.73 -2.04
CA ILE A 53 -26.08 13.70 -1.81
C ILE A 53 -24.96 13.61 -2.83
N THR A 54 -24.72 12.42 -3.42
CA THR A 54 -23.65 12.21 -4.42
C THR A 54 -23.81 10.85 -5.12
N SER A 55 -22.73 10.33 -5.69
CA SER A 55 -22.66 9.00 -6.30
C SER A 55 -21.33 8.30 -6.07
N THR A 56 -21.34 6.97 -6.19
CA THR A 56 -20.16 6.11 -5.97
C THR A 56 -19.01 6.33 -6.94
N ARG A 57 -19.22 7.04 -8.07
CA ARG A 57 -18.18 7.31 -9.08
C ARG A 57 -16.96 8.03 -8.52
N PHE A 58 -17.14 8.78 -7.43
CA PHE A 58 -16.09 9.55 -6.76
C PHE A 58 -15.27 8.74 -5.74
N PHE A 59 -15.77 7.58 -5.32
CA PHE A 59 -15.25 6.88 -4.13
C PHE A 59 -14.81 5.43 -4.39
N LYS A 60 -15.09 4.89 -5.57
CA LYS A 60 -14.84 3.48 -5.92
C LYS A 60 -13.38 3.00 -5.83
N HIS A 61 -12.43 3.90 -5.63
CA HIS A 61 -11.01 3.59 -5.51
C HIS A 61 -10.43 3.86 -4.11
N GLY A 62 -11.19 4.47 -3.21
CA GLY A 62 -10.77 4.65 -1.81
C GLY A 62 -10.97 3.38 -1.00
N THR A 63 -10.59 3.45 0.27
CA THR A 63 -10.94 2.40 1.25
C THR A 63 -12.40 2.54 1.61
N ILE A 64 -13.21 1.50 1.39
CA ILE A 64 -14.63 1.55 1.73
C ILE A 64 -14.90 0.63 2.92
N GLN A 65 -15.51 1.18 3.96
CA GLN A 65 -15.89 0.46 5.17
C GLN A 65 -17.35 0.73 5.50
N SER A 66 -17.96 -0.16 6.28
CA SER A 66 -19.34 -0.02 6.71
C SER A 66 -19.57 -0.70 8.05
N ASP A 67 -20.27 -0.02 8.95
CA ASP A 67 -20.66 -0.50 10.27
C ASP A 67 -22.19 -0.62 10.43
N ALA A 68 -22.96 -0.33 9.38
CA ALA A 68 -24.41 -0.44 9.41
C ALA A 68 -25.00 -0.89 8.08
N SER A 69 -26.08 -1.66 8.14
CA SER A 69 -26.90 -2.00 6.98
C SER A 69 -28.39 -1.94 7.28
N PHE A 70 -29.18 -1.54 6.30
CA PHE A 70 -30.63 -1.37 6.43
C PHE A 70 -31.35 -2.01 5.23
N ARG A 71 -32.40 -2.80 5.48
CA ARG A 71 -33.20 -3.45 4.42
C ARG A 71 -34.51 -2.71 4.20
N THR A 72 -34.71 -2.23 2.98
CA THR A 72 -35.90 -1.51 2.51
C THR A 72 -36.69 -2.36 1.51
N HIS A 73 -37.87 -1.88 1.12
CA HIS A 73 -38.62 -2.43 -0.03
C HIS A 73 -37.83 -2.33 -1.35
N LYS A 74 -36.93 -1.35 -1.48
CA LYS A 74 -36.08 -1.13 -2.67
C LYS A 74 -34.72 -1.86 -2.59
N GLY A 75 -34.49 -2.67 -1.56
CA GLY A 75 -33.30 -3.50 -1.37
C GLY A 75 -32.50 -3.19 -0.12
N LYS A 76 -31.29 -3.76 -0.02
CA LYS A 76 -30.39 -3.57 1.12
C LYS A 76 -29.42 -2.41 0.87
N TYR A 77 -29.30 -1.51 1.83
CA TYR A 77 -28.42 -0.35 1.83
C TYR A 77 -27.38 -0.47 2.94
N TRP A 78 -26.21 0.10 2.72
CA TRP A 78 -25.07 0.08 3.66
C TRP A 78 -24.61 1.51 3.89
N ASP A 79 -24.42 1.90 5.15
CA ASP A 79 -23.81 3.19 5.49
C ASP A 79 -22.31 3.07 5.31
N ILE A 80 -21.72 3.87 4.44
CA ILE A 80 -20.32 3.73 4.06
C ILE A 80 -19.46 4.87 4.57
N PHE A 81 -18.23 4.49 4.93
CA PHE A 81 -17.10 5.36 5.16
C PHE A 81 -16.13 5.19 4.01
N VAL A 82 -15.63 6.30 3.49
CA VAL A 82 -14.59 6.32 2.46
C VAL A 82 -13.39 7.07 3.01
N ASP A 83 -12.22 6.45 2.98
CA ASP A 83 -10.97 7.02 3.49
C ASP A 83 -11.11 7.55 4.93
N GLY A 84 -11.95 6.87 5.74
CA GLY A 84 -12.23 7.19 7.14
C GLY A 84 -13.32 8.22 7.41
N ARG A 85 -13.90 8.85 6.38
CA ARG A 85 -15.02 9.80 6.53
C ARG A 85 -16.33 9.13 6.14
N ARG A 86 -17.39 9.33 6.96
CA ARG A 86 -18.74 8.91 6.62
C ARG A 86 -19.21 9.61 5.35
N VAL A 87 -19.75 8.85 4.41
CA VAL A 87 -20.22 9.32 3.10
C VAL A 87 -21.72 9.14 2.93
N GLY A 88 -22.34 8.18 3.62
CA GLY A 88 -23.79 7.96 3.60
C GLY A 88 -24.18 6.58 3.08
N TRP A 89 -25.47 6.39 2.78
CA TRP A 89 -26.03 5.09 2.43
C TRP A 89 -25.95 4.78 0.94
N VAL A 90 -25.50 3.57 0.60
CA VAL A 90 -25.42 3.08 -0.78
C VAL A 90 -26.12 1.73 -0.94
N ASN A 91 -26.74 1.50 -2.09
CA ASN A 91 -27.34 0.20 -2.41
C ASN A 91 -26.26 -0.90 -2.48
N GLN A 92 -26.53 -2.06 -1.89
CA GLN A 92 -25.62 -3.21 -1.83
C GLN A 92 -25.12 -3.69 -3.20
N LYS A 93 -25.88 -3.46 -4.28
CA LYS A 93 -25.47 -3.77 -5.67
C LYS A 93 -24.19 -3.02 -6.09
N PHE A 94 -23.78 -1.99 -5.35
CA PHE A 94 -22.49 -1.33 -5.53
C PHE A 94 -21.30 -2.26 -5.28
N PHE A 95 -21.39 -3.24 -4.37
CA PHE A 95 -20.24 -4.04 -3.97
C PHE A 95 -20.01 -5.28 -4.86
N LYS A 96 -18.76 -5.72 -4.94
CA LYS A 96 -18.37 -7.00 -5.55
C LYS A 96 -18.81 -8.14 -4.62
N ARG A 97 -19.95 -8.78 -4.89
CA ARG A 97 -20.52 -9.85 -4.02
C ARG A 97 -20.18 -11.24 -4.53
N SER A 98 -19.74 -12.13 -3.64
CA SER A 98 -19.36 -13.51 -3.96
C SER A 98 -18.38 -13.56 -5.14
N LYS A 99 -17.32 -12.75 -5.07
CA LYS A 99 -16.28 -12.69 -6.11
C LYS A 99 -14.90 -12.95 -5.52
N ILE A 100 -14.06 -13.62 -6.29
CA ILE A 100 -12.62 -13.70 -6.07
C ILE A 100 -11.94 -13.06 -7.28
N SER A 101 -10.90 -12.27 -7.03
CA SER A 101 -10.00 -11.77 -8.06
C SER A 101 -8.59 -12.22 -7.73
N VAL A 102 -7.90 -12.78 -8.73
CA VAL A 102 -6.50 -13.23 -8.65
C VAL A 102 -5.69 -12.64 -9.80
N ALA A 103 -4.37 -12.56 -9.63
CA ALA A 103 -3.44 -12.30 -10.72
C ALA A 103 -3.54 -13.43 -11.76
N LYS A 104 -3.59 -13.07 -13.05
CA LYS A 104 -3.79 -14.06 -14.12
C LYS A 104 -2.50 -14.59 -14.72
N ASN A 105 -1.41 -13.82 -14.64
CA ASN A 105 -0.13 -14.17 -15.23
C ASN A 105 0.90 -14.37 -14.13
N ILE A 106 1.26 -15.60 -13.81
CA ILE A 106 2.17 -15.91 -12.71
C ILE A 106 3.33 -16.75 -13.25
N SER A 107 4.54 -16.21 -13.16
CA SER A 107 5.76 -16.89 -13.62
C SER A 107 6.62 -17.24 -12.43
N VAL A 108 6.80 -18.53 -12.16
CA VAL A 108 7.54 -19.03 -11.00
C VAL A 108 8.90 -19.55 -11.47
N GLU A 109 9.99 -19.00 -10.96
CA GLU A 109 11.32 -19.58 -11.12
C GLU A 109 11.35 -20.97 -10.47
N ARG A 110 11.84 -21.96 -11.22
CA ARG A 110 12.09 -23.30 -10.70
C ARG A 110 13.15 -23.23 -9.59
N ASN A 111 12.71 -23.31 -8.35
CA ASN A 111 13.59 -23.24 -7.18
C ASN A 111 13.14 -24.24 -6.10
N PRO A 112 13.88 -25.34 -5.87
CA PRO A 112 13.55 -26.29 -4.79
C PRO A 112 13.57 -25.66 -3.39
N SER A 113 14.33 -24.59 -3.18
CA SER A 113 14.45 -23.92 -1.88
C SER A 113 13.33 -22.93 -1.57
N TYR A 114 12.37 -22.73 -2.47
CA TYR A 114 11.22 -21.85 -2.26
C TYR A 114 10.00 -22.30 -3.04
N SER A 115 8.86 -22.37 -2.34
CA SER A 115 7.56 -22.61 -2.96
C SER A 115 6.70 -21.37 -2.80
N MET A 116 6.31 -20.76 -3.92
CA MET A 116 5.47 -19.57 -3.93
C MET A 116 4.08 -19.91 -3.39
N PRO A 117 3.62 -19.30 -2.28
CA PRO A 117 2.26 -19.49 -1.80
C PRO A 117 1.25 -19.04 -2.86
N THR A 118 0.31 -19.90 -3.25
CA THR A 118 -0.65 -19.56 -4.33
C THR A 118 -1.63 -18.47 -3.92
N ARG A 119 -1.81 -18.27 -2.61
CA ARG A 119 -2.65 -17.20 -2.05
C ARG A 119 -2.08 -15.80 -2.24
N ASP A 120 -0.77 -15.67 -2.49
CA ASP A 120 -0.16 -14.36 -2.76
C ASP A 120 -0.66 -13.75 -4.09
N ALA A 121 -1.27 -14.57 -4.96
CA ALA A 121 -1.94 -14.12 -6.16
C ALA A 121 -3.31 -13.46 -5.93
N ILE A 122 -3.88 -13.54 -4.72
CA ILE A 122 -5.22 -13.02 -4.43
C ILE A 122 -5.19 -11.50 -4.36
N ASN A 123 -5.98 -10.85 -5.21
CA ASN A 123 -6.30 -9.44 -5.08
C ASN A 123 -7.35 -9.21 -4.01
N TYR A 124 -8.46 -9.95 -4.05
CA TYR A 124 -9.49 -9.94 -3.01
C TYR A 124 -10.39 -11.17 -3.14
N ALA A 125 -11.04 -11.51 -2.04
CA ALA A 125 -12.19 -12.41 -1.98
C ALA A 125 -13.33 -11.72 -1.22
N THR A 126 -14.58 -11.95 -1.61
CA THR A 126 -15.73 -11.36 -0.93
C THR A 126 -16.84 -12.35 -0.62
N ASP A 127 -17.52 -12.09 0.50
CA ASP A 127 -18.75 -12.79 0.88
C ASP A 127 -19.97 -12.36 0.04
N LYS A 128 -21.15 -12.91 0.36
CA LYS A 128 -22.42 -12.60 -0.32
C LYS A 128 -22.86 -11.13 -0.20
N GLU A 129 -22.28 -10.38 0.73
CA GLU A 129 -22.57 -8.98 1.03
C GLU A 129 -21.49 -8.02 0.49
N GLY A 130 -20.47 -8.55 -0.19
CA GLY A 130 -19.35 -7.78 -0.73
C GLY A 130 -18.31 -7.37 0.31
N THR A 131 -18.32 -8.01 1.48
CA THR A 131 -17.32 -7.84 2.53
C THR A 131 -16.04 -8.54 2.14
N ALA A 132 -14.90 -7.87 2.28
CA ALA A 132 -13.58 -8.44 2.03
C ALA A 132 -13.26 -9.55 3.04
N VAL A 133 -12.62 -10.61 2.55
CA VAL A 133 -12.26 -11.80 3.30
C VAL A 133 -10.75 -11.96 3.28
N LEU A 134 -10.16 -12.36 4.42
CA LEU A 134 -8.73 -12.62 4.52
C LEU A 134 -8.29 -13.70 3.52
N PRO A 135 -7.15 -13.52 2.81
CA PRO A 135 -6.64 -14.52 1.88
C PRO A 135 -6.50 -15.93 2.48
N SER A 136 -6.14 -16.04 3.77
CA SER A 136 -6.01 -17.30 4.49
C SER A 136 -7.31 -18.12 4.56
N LYS A 137 -8.48 -17.47 4.47
CA LYS A 137 -9.80 -18.13 4.48
C LYS A 137 -10.22 -18.64 3.10
N VAL A 138 -9.49 -18.31 2.03
CA VAL A 138 -9.77 -18.81 0.69
C VAL A 138 -9.22 -20.23 0.54
N HIS A 139 -10.08 -21.15 0.13
CA HIS A 139 -9.67 -22.51 -0.21
C HIS A 139 -8.94 -22.50 -1.56
N VAL A 140 -7.82 -23.22 -1.66
CA VAL A 140 -7.02 -23.35 -2.88
C VAL A 140 -6.79 -24.82 -3.20
N SER A 141 -6.90 -25.21 -4.47
CA SER A 141 -6.63 -26.60 -4.90
C SER A 141 -5.18 -27.03 -4.71
N GLN A 142 -4.26 -26.07 -4.62
CA GLN A 142 -2.85 -26.28 -4.36
C GLN A 142 -2.31 -25.09 -3.56
N SER A 143 -1.60 -25.35 -2.46
CA SER A 143 -1.16 -24.32 -1.51
C SER A 143 0.07 -23.54 -1.97
N ALA A 144 0.97 -24.16 -2.74
CA ALA A 144 2.20 -23.54 -3.24
C ALA A 144 2.68 -24.15 -4.57
N VAL A 145 3.47 -23.39 -5.33
CA VAL A 145 4.10 -23.82 -6.60
C VAL A 145 5.59 -23.51 -6.57
N SER A 146 6.43 -24.48 -6.97
CA SER A 146 7.90 -24.33 -6.99
C SER A 146 8.56 -24.88 -8.25
N THR A 147 8.32 -26.16 -8.57
CA THR A 147 9.11 -26.88 -9.59
C THR A 147 8.32 -27.38 -10.80
N ARG A 148 6.99 -27.42 -10.71
CA ARG A 148 6.07 -27.82 -11.80
C ARG A 148 4.95 -26.80 -11.96
N SER A 149 4.59 -26.48 -13.20
CA SER A 149 3.45 -25.60 -13.51
C SER A 149 2.15 -26.17 -12.97
N ALA A 150 1.19 -25.30 -12.63
CA ALA A 150 -0.07 -25.71 -12.04
C ALA A 150 -1.22 -24.78 -12.44
N TYR A 151 -2.43 -25.33 -12.50
CA TYR A 151 -3.67 -24.58 -12.63
C TYR A 151 -4.40 -24.59 -11.28
N VAL A 152 -4.46 -23.43 -10.62
CA VAL A 152 -4.94 -23.34 -9.24
C VAL A 152 -6.35 -22.79 -9.21
N THR A 153 -7.25 -23.49 -8.52
CA THR A 153 -8.64 -23.07 -8.29
C THR A 153 -8.77 -22.47 -6.89
N TYR A 154 -9.41 -21.31 -6.80
CA TYR A 154 -9.67 -20.56 -5.57
C TYR A 154 -11.16 -20.56 -5.28
N ARG A 155 -11.57 -20.88 -4.05
CA ARG A 155 -12.99 -20.94 -3.65
C ARG A 155 -13.25 -20.26 -2.31
N TYR A 156 -14.36 -19.55 -2.23
CA TYR A 156 -14.91 -19.02 -0.97
C TYR A 156 -16.43 -18.83 -1.10
N GLY A 157 -17.21 -19.66 -0.39
CA GLY A 157 -18.65 -19.74 -0.60
C GLY A 157 -18.97 -20.01 -2.08
N LYS A 158 -19.80 -19.16 -2.71
CA LYS A 158 -20.14 -19.26 -4.14
C LYS A 158 -19.09 -18.66 -5.08
N ALA A 159 -18.06 -18.00 -4.56
CA ALA A 159 -17.04 -17.35 -5.37
C ALA A 159 -16.01 -18.38 -5.86
N VAL A 160 -15.67 -18.32 -7.15
CA VAL A 160 -14.64 -19.16 -7.78
C VAL A 160 -13.76 -18.30 -8.68
N ALA A 161 -12.45 -18.56 -8.68
CA ALA A 161 -11.49 -18.00 -9.62
C ALA A 161 -10.40 -19.02 -9.92
N HIS A 162 -9.65 -18.79 -11.00
CA HIS A 162 -8.54 -19.65 -11.41
C HIS A 162 -7.32 -18.83 -11.82
N ALA A 163 -6.14 -19.39 -11.62
CA ALA A 163 -4.88 -18.81 -12.08
C ALA A 163 -3.93 -19.88 -12.61
N GLN A 164 -3.22 -19.54 -13.69
CA GLN A 164 -2.14 -20.36 -14.24
C GLN A 164 -0.81 -19.93 -13.62
N PHE A 165 -0.11 -20.89 -13.03
CA PHE A 165 1.27 -20.75 -12.59
C PHE A 165 2.16 -21.46 -13.60
N THR A 166 3.05 -20.70 -14.24
CA THR A 166 3.99 -21.22 -15.23
C THR A 166 5.38 -21.26 -14.62
N VAL A 167 5.93 -22.46 -14.45
CA VAL A 167 7.30 -22.63 -13.97
C VAL A 167 8.29 -22.42 -15.12
N TYR A 168 9.34 -21.64 -14.87
CA TYR A 168 10.42 -21.39 -15.83
C TYR A 168 11.79 -21.69 -15.23
N ARG A 169 12.77 -21.97 -16.09
CA ARG A 169 14.17 -22.11 -15.69
C ARG A 169 14.96 -20.89 -16.15
N LYS A 170 15.98 -20.52 -15.38
CA LYS A 170 16.94 -19.49 -15.80
C LYS A 170 18.33 -19.80 -15.27
N THR A 171 19.29 -19.08 -15.82
CA THR A 171 20.65 -19.02 -15.32
C THR A 171 20.73 -17.98 -14.20
N ASN A 172 21.48 -18.31 -13.15
CA ASN A 172 21.80 -17.37 -12.08
C ASN A 172 22.71 -16.25 -12.61
N GLY A 173 22.68 -15.10 -11.93
CA GLY A 173 23.74 -14.11 -12.06
C GLY A 173 25.01 -14.59 -11.35
N HIS A 174 26.12 -13.89 -11.61
CA HIS A 174 27.42 -14.17 -11.01
C HIS A 174 27.95 -12.93 -10.31
N VAL A 175 28.54 -13.13 -9.13
CA VAL A 175 29.31 -12.12 -8.40
C VAL A 175 30.68 -12.03 -9.08
N THR A 176 30.98 -10.87 -9.64
CA THR A 176 32.15 -10.61 -10.48
C THR A 176 32.86 -9.29 -10.13
N LYS A 177 32.23 -8.42 -9.34
CA LYS A 177 32.74 -7.06 -9.10
C LYS A 177 33.60 -7.01 -7.87
N LYS A 178 34.83 -6.52 -8.05
CA LYS A 178 35.72 -6.16 -6.94
C LYS A 178 35.12 -4.95 -6.21
N PRO A 179 34.87 -5.05 -4.89
CA PRO A 179 34.32 -3.95 -4.11
C PRO A 179 35.23 -2.72 -4.15
N LYS A 180 34.63 -1.54 -4.29
CA LYS A 180 35.30 -0.25 -4.10
C LYS A 180 35.32 0.09 -2.62
N ARG A 181 36.38 0.74 -2.15
CA ARG A 181 36.48 1.18 -0.74
C ARG A 181 35.28 2.07 -0.42
N GLY A 182 34.53 1.72 0.64
CA GLY A 182 33.45 2.54 1.16
C GLY A 182 33.97 3.78 1.89
N SER A 183 33.05 4.55 2.45
CA SER A 183 33.37 5.61 3.41
C SER A 183 33.69 5.01 4.79
N LYS A 184 34.20 5.84 5.70
CA LYS A 184 34.19 5.50 7.13
C LYS A 184 32.73 5.26 7.55
N ALA A 185 32.51 4.23 8.35
CA ALA A 185 31.19 3.92 8.88
C ALA A 185 30.70 5.07 9.77
N VAL A 186 29.41 5.39 9.66
CA VAL A 186 28.76 6.41 10.47
C VAL A 186 27.93 5.72 11.56
N LYS A 187 27.93 6.25 12.78
CA LYS A 187 27.08 5.72 13.85
C LYS A 187 25.61 6.07 13.61
N GLY A 188 24.77 5.06 13.48
CA GLY A 188 23.32 5.18 13.55
C GLY A 188 22.76 4.88 14.94
N TRP A 189 21.42 4.91 15.06
CA TRP A 189 20.67 4.40 16.21
C TRP A 189 19.96 3.09 15.84
N LYS A 190 19.73 2.24 16.85
CA LYS A 190 18.98 0.99 16.72
C LYS A 190 17.47 1.25 16.85
N GLY A 191 16.68 0.46 16.14
CA GLY A 191 15.22 0.50 16.20
C GLY A 191 14.63 1.69 15.47
N SER A 192 13.36 2.01 15.78
CA SER A 192 12.62 3.07 15.10
C SER A 192 13.18 4.48 15.39
N SER A 193 12.69 5.49 14.68
CA SER A 193 12.97 6.91 14.96
C SER A 193 13.04 7.27 16.45
N ILE A 194 14.06 8.05 16.80
CA ILE A 194 14.27 8.64 18.14
C ILE A 194 13.54 9.96 18.35
N LYS A 195 13.04 10.58 17.27
CA LYS A 195 12.21 11.80 17.28
C LYS A 195 10.93 11.58 16.46
N SER A 196 10.02 12.53 16.57
CA SER A 196 8.78 12.60 15.79
C SER A 196 8.65 13.98 15.15
N SER A 197 7.69 14.13 14.24
CA SER A 197 7.33 15.47 13.75
C SER A 197 6.77 16.35 14.90
N LYS A 198 6.87 17.67 14.75
CA LYS A 198 6.64 18.68 15.81
C LYS A 198 5.36 18.47 16.61
N ASN A 199 4.23 18.26 15.95
CA ASN A 199 2.92 18.08 16.58
C ASN A 199 2.56 16.59 16.79
N TRP A 200 3.41 15.67 16.32
CA TRP A 200 3.15 14.24 16.31
C TRP A 200 3.71 13.50 17.54
N ASN A 201 3.38 13.98 18.73
CA ASN A 201 3.80 13.38 20.00
C ASN A 201 2.71 13.49 21.07
N SER A 202 2.93 12.81 22.20
CA SER A 202 1.99 12.76 23.32
C SER A 202 1.66 14.15 23.89
N ALA A 203 2.66 15.01 24.04
CA ALA A 203 2.48 16.37 24.57
C ALA A 203 1.55 17.23 23.68
N HIS A 204 1.49 16.95 22.38
CA HIS A 204 0.64 17.65 21.41
C HIS A 204 -0.58 16.83 20.99
N GLY A 205 -0.90 15.72 21.69
CA GLY A 205 -2.04 14.85 21.39
C GLY A 205 -2.04 14.24 19.99
N PHE A 206 -0.86 14.11 19.35
CA PHE A 206 -0.72 13.68 17.95
C PHE A 206 -1.56 14.50 16.96
N THR A 207 -1.60 15.82 17.17
CA THR A 207 -2.34 16.75 16.31
C THR A 207 -1.69 16.88 14.92
N PRO A 208 -2.46 17.30 13.89
CA PRO A 208 -1.91 17.52 12.55
C PRO A 208 -0.82 18.60 12.52
N GLU A 209 0.10 18.47 11.57
CA GLU A 209 1.10 19.51 11.30
C GLU A 209 0.46 20.70 10.61
N THR A 210 0.88 21.91 10.96
CA THR A 210 0.33 23.16 10.42
C THR A 210 1.27 23.85 9.44
N GLN A 211 2.56 23.53 9.48
CA GLN A 211 3.61 24.17 8.67
C GLN A 211 4.50 23.14 7.99
N SER A 212 5.22 23.58 6.94
CA SER A 212 6.19 22.72 6.27
C SER A 212 7.55 22.73 6.98
N ASN A 213 8.20 21.59 6.98
CA ASN A 213 9.58 21.41 7.41
C ASN A 213 10.57 21.68 6.27
N THR A 214 11.79 22.05 6.66
CA THR A 214 12.97 22.14 5.78
C THR A 214 14.15 21.48 6.49
N PHE A 215 14.82 20.54 5.82
CA PHE A 215 16.00 19.83 6.33
C PHE A 215 17.17 20.05 5.38
N LYS A 216 18.36 20.33 5.91
CA LYS A 216 19.57 20.62 5.12
C LYS A 216 20.67 19.64 5.45
N ALA A 217 21.36 19.13 4.43
CA ALA A 217 22.58 18.36 4.56
C ALA A 217 23.50 18.68 3.37
N GLY A 218 24.57 19.45 3.60
CA GLY A 218 25.43 19.94 2.53
C GLY A 218 24.65 20.72 1.46
N ASP A 219 24.74 20.28 0.21
CA ASP A 219 24.05 20.89 -0.94
C ASP A 219 22.60 20.40 -1.14
N LEU A 220 22.13 19.44 -0.34
CA LEU A 220 20.79 18.89 -0.44
C LEU A 220 19.88 19.52 0.60
N THR A 221 18.86 20.25 0.14
CA THR A 221 17.78 20.78 0.97
C THR A 221 16.48 20.04 0.67
N LEU A 222 15.92 19.36 1.67
CA LEU A 222 14.63 18.70 1.61
C LEU A 222 13.53 19.60 2.19
N LYS A 223 12.38 19.69 1.51
CA LYS A 223 11.21 20.46 1.96
C LYS A 223 9.96 19.60 1.92
N THR A 224 9.02 19.83 2.84
CA THR A 224 7.73 19.10 2.84
C THR A 224 6.97 19.28 1.53
N ARG A 225 6.65 18.15 0.89
CA ARG A 225 5.67 18.08 -0.19
C ARG A 225 4.28 17.78 0.33
N LEU A 226 4.14 16.80 1.21
CA LEU A 226 2.85 16.29 1.68
C LEU A 226 3.03 15.60 3.02
N PHE A 227 2.26 16.02 4.02
CA PHE A 227 1.94 15.17 5.15
C PHE A 227 0.74 14.30 4.79
N GLN A 228 0.90 12.99 4.90
CA GLN A 228 -0.13 12.04 4.48
C GLN A 228 -1.23 11.90 5.55
N PRO A 229 -2.45 11.48 5.18
CA PRO A 229 -3.46 11.07 6.17
C PRO A 229 -2.87 10.10 7.20
N ARG A 230 -3.20 10.27 8.49
CA ARG A 230 -2.84 9.27 9.53
C ARG A 230 -3.44 7.91 9.17
N PHE A 231 -4.71 7.93 8.81
CA PHE A 231 -5.46 6.78 8.35
C PHE A 231 -6.19 7.16 7.06
N VAL A 232 -6.24 6.20 6.14
CA VAL A 232 -7.13 6.19 4.97
C VAL A 232 -8.20 5.12 5.21
N SER A 233 -8.67 5.04 6.45
CA SER A 233 -9.69 4.11 6.97
C SER A 233 -10.33 4.73 8.21
N ILE A 234 -11.46 4.20 8.67
CA ILE A 234 -11.92 4.50 10.03
C ILE A 234 -10.84 3.95 10.98
N GLY A 235 -10.54 4.67 12.07
CA GLY A 235 -9.38 4.39 12.93
C GLY A 235 -9.47 3.08 13.74
N ASP A 236 -9.03 3.12 15.00
CA ASP A 236 -8.71 1.93 15.81
C ASP A 236 -9.91 1.06 16.27
N HIS A 237 -11.15 1.37 15.84
CA HIS A 237 -12.37 0.62 16.19
C HIS A 237 -12.70 -0.52 15.20
N ILE A 238 -11.71 -1.36 14.85
CA ILE A 238 -11.89 -2.47 13.87
C ILE A 238 -11.27 -3.78 14.39
N PRO A 239 -12.06 -4.77 14.86
CA PRO A 239 -11.52 -6.11 15.13
C PRO A 239 -11.30 -7.04 13.92
N SER A 240 -11.55 -6.62 12.67
CA SER A 240 -10.94 -7.26 11.47
C SER A 240 -9.53 -6.70 11.19
N LYS A 241 -8.71 -6.58 12.27
CA LYS A 241 -7.59 -5.62 12.51
C LYS A 241 -6.64 -5.29 11.34
N TRP A 242 -6.50 -6.16 10.34
CA TRP A 242 -5.47 -6.05 9.31
C TRP A 242 -6.01 -5.67 7.92
N ILE A 243 -7.18 -6.19 7.50
CA ILE A 243 -7.66 -6.07 6.10
C ILE A 243 -8.25 -4.69 5.75
N GLY A 244 -8.73 -3.97 6.77
CA GLY A 244 -9.38 -2.66 6.61
C GLY A 244 -8.56 -1.51 7.14
N ARG A 245 -7.40 -1.79 7.74
CA ARG A 245 -6.55 -0.78 8.36
C ARG A 245 -5.56 -0.27 7.33
N VAL A 246 -5.74 0.99 6.92
CA VAL A 246 -4.85 1.67 5.98
C VAL A 246 -4.18 2.82 6.72
N GLY A 247 -3.09 2.52 7.41
CA GLY A 247 -2.29 3.41 8.26
C GLY A 247 -1.72 2.63 9.46
N VAL A 248 -0.62 3.00 10.09
CA VAL A 248 0.10 4.29 10.08
C VAL A 248 1.55 4.18 9.58
N ILE A 249 1.95 3.00 9.09
CA ILE A 249 3.36 2.65 8.85
C ILE A 249 3.61 2.70 7.34
N PRO A 250 4.11 3.82 6.79
CA PRO A 250 4.57 3.87 5.41
C PRO A 250 5.91 3.15 5.28
N GLU A 251 6.03 2.31 4.27
CA GLU A 251 7.24 1.56 3.95
C GLU A 251 7.40 1.59 2.44
N GLY A 252 8.43 2.24 1.95
CA GLY A 252 8.72 2.41 0.53
C GLY A 252 7.86 3.46 -0.16
N ILE A 253 8.46 4.07 -1.20
CA ILE A 253 7.77 5.02 -2.07
C ILE A 253 8.16 4.87 -3.53
N THR A 254 7.26 5.29 -4.41
CA THR A 254 7.60 5.59 -5.80
C THR A 254 6.80 6.78 -6.30
N LEU A 255 7.44 7.59 -7.14
CA LEU A 255 6.80 8.69 -7.83
C LEU A 255 7.00 8.55 -9.33
N HIS A 256 5.90 8.52 -10.08
CA HIS A 256 5.93 8.69 -11.53
C HIS A 256 5.05 9.86 -11.92
N HIS A 257 5.65 10.87 -12.57
CA HIS A 257 5.06 12.20 -12.74
C HIS A 257 4.64 12.79 -11.39
N ASN A 258 3.34 12.94 -11.15
CA ASN A 258 2.78 13.45 -9.90
C ASN A 258 1.83 12.41 -9.26
N LYS A 259 2.03 11.12 -9.56
CA LYS A 259 1.36 10.00 -8.91
C LYS A 259 2.31 9.41 -7.88
N PHE A 260 2.15 9.84 -6.64
CA PHE A 260 2.89 9.36 -5.49
C PHE A 260 2.25 8.07 -4.99
N VAL A 261 3.04 7.03 -4.77
CA VAL A 261 2.59 5.75 -4.22
C VAL A 261 3.48 5.40 -3.04
N THR A 262 2.88 4.89 -1.98
CA THR A 262 3.57 4.31 -0.82
C THR A 262 2.91 3.00 -0.43
N SER A 263 3.69 2.07 0.13
CA SER A 263 3.12 0.92 0.80
C SER A 263 2.76 1.29 2.23
N ILE A 264 1.60 0.84 2.69
CA ILE A 264 1.09 1.07 4.02
C ILE A 264 0.86 -0.28 4.67
N LEU A 265 1.66 -0.57 5.69
CA LEU A 265 1.52 -1.77 6.50
C LEU A 265 0.65 -1.50 7.73
N PRO A 266 -0.17 -2.48 8.14
CA PRO A 266 -0.96 -2.33 9.35
C PRO A 266 -0.15 -2.68 10.63
N SER A 267 0.97 -3.41 10.50
CA SER A 267 2.01 -3.61 11.51
C SER A 267 3.38 -3.87 10.87
N ALA A 268 4.46 -3.66 11.61
CA ALA A 268 5.84 -3.89 11.15
C ALA A 268 6.14 -5.34 10.73
N ASP A 269 5.38 -6.31 11.26
CA ASP A 269 5.56 -7.74 10.95
C ASP A 269 4.68 -8.24 9.80
N SER A 270 3.83 -7.37 9.24
CA SER A 270 2.90 -7.76 8.19
C SER A 270 3.61 -7.86 6.85
N LEU A 271 3.39 -8.96 6.13
CA LEU A 271 3.82 -9.10 4.72
C LEU A 271 2.72 -8.68 3.72
N HIS A 272 1.54 -8.37 4.25
CA HIS A 272 0.39 -7.90 3.49
C HIS A 272 -0.04 -6.53 4.00
N GLY A 273 -0.49 -5.69 3.08
CA GLY A 273 -0.94 -4.34 3.38
C GLY A 273 -1.57 -3.72 2.15
N HIS A 274 -1.43 -2.40 2.04
CA HIS A 274 -2.07 -1.63 0.99
C HIS A 274 -1.06 -0.77 0.25
N LEU A 275 -1.27 -0.58 -1.04
CA LEU A 275 -0.65 0.51 -1.79
C LEU A 275 -1.61 1.69 -1.78
N VAL A 276 -1.14 2.86 -1.36
CA VAL A 276 -1.91 4.11 -1.43
C VAL A 276 -1.28 5.02 -2.48
N MET A 277 -2.08 5.42 -3.46
CA MET A 277 -1.68 6.35 -4.50
C MET A 277 -2.37 7.70 -4.33
N TYR A 278 -1.56 8.76 -4.26
CA TYR A 278 -1.98 10.16 -4.19
C TYR A 278 -1.70 10.88 -5.51
N ASN A 279 -2.68 11.64 -6.01
CA ASN A 279 -2.46 12.55 -7.13
C ASN A 279 -1.96 13.92 -6.65
N LEU A 280 -0.64 14.12 -6.70
CA LEU A 280 0.02 15.36 -6.29
C LEU A 280 -0.26 16.56 -7.22
N ASN A 281 -0.87 16.37 -8.40
CA ASN A 281 -1.40 17.51 -9.18
C ASN A 281 -2.61 18.17 -8.51
N VAL A 282 -3.37 17.37 -7.75
CA VAL A 282 -4.63 17.77 -7.13
C VAL A 282 -4.42 18.07 -5.65
N ILE A 283 -3.70 17.19 -4.95
CA ILE A 283 -3.39 17.35 -3.53
C ILE A 283 -2.18 18.30 -3.42
N LYS A 284 -2.47 19.60 -3.58
CA LYS A 284 -1.47 20.67 -3.54
C LYS A 284 -1.14 21.12 -2.13
N SER A 285 -2.14 21.13 -1.24
CA SER A 285 -1.91 21.48 0.16
C SER A 285 -0.95 20.47 0.80
N LYS A 286 0.04 20.99 1.50
CA LYS A 286 1.00 20.18 2.25
C LYS A 286 0.34 19.52 3.47
N THR A 287 -0.69 20.14 4.04
CA THR A 287 -1.22 19.81 5.36
C THR A 287 -2.69 19.38 5.36
N ALA A 288 -3.51 19.76 4.37
CA ALA A 288 -4.95 19.50 4.39
C ALA A 288 -5.29 17.99 4.35
N ALA A 289 -4.56 17.22 3.53
CA ALA A 289 -4.83 15.79 3.36
C ALA A 289 -4.62 14.98 4.65
N GLN A 290 -3.88 15.50 5.62
CA GLN A 290 -3.66 14.86 6.92
C GLN A 290 -4.96 14.51 7.65
N ASN A 291 -6.01 15.30 7.41
CA ASN A 291 -7.26 15.22 8.13
C ASN A 291 -8.47 15.17 7.19
N LEU A 292 -8.54 14.12 6.37
CA LEU A 292 -9.64 13.90 5.41
C LEU A 292 -11.04 13.98 6.05
N ARG A 293 -11.16 13.59 7.33
CA ARG A 293 -12.42 13.56 8.08
C ARG A 293 -12.98 14.95 8.39
N LYS A 294 -12.11 15.96 8.56
CA LYS A 294 -12.50 17.33 8.92
C LYS A 294 -12.53 18.32 7.76
N LEU A 295 -12.17 17.90 6.54
CA LEU A 295 -12.27 18.76 5.36
C LEU A 295 -13.72 19.22 5.13
N ASP A 296 -13.94 20.29 4.40
CA ASP A 296 -15.26 20.52 3.81
C ASP A 296 -15.63 19.38 2.85
N TRP A 297 -16.92 19.20 2.59
CA TRP A 297 -17.41 18.05 1.83
C TRP A 297 -16.89 18.01 0.40
N ASP A 298 -16.81 19.16 -0.27
CA ASP A 298 -16.40 19.23 -1.68
C ASP A 298 -14.90 19.01 -1.86
N THR A 299 -14.07 19.57 -0.98
CA THR A 299 -12.63 19.29 -0.92
C THR A 299 -12.38 17.83 -0.61
N PHE A 300 -13.09 17.24 0.36
CA PHE A 300 -12.99 15.80 0.64
C PHE A 300 -13.35 14.97 -0.59
N LYS A 301 -14.51 15.23 -1.22
CA LYS A 301 -14.96 14.53 -2.43
C LYS A 301 -13.92 14.64 -3.56
N HIS A 302 -13.32 15.82 -3.71
CA HIS A 302 -12.27 16.08 -4.69
C HIS A 302 -10.98 15.29 -4.38
N TYR A 303 -10.57 15.22 -3.12
CA TYR A 303 -9.40 14.47 -2.66
C TYR A 303 -9.62 12.97 -2.76
N ALA A 304 -10.74 12.45 -2.26
CA ALA A 304 -11.08 11.02 -2.29
C ALA A 304 -11.09 10.45 -3.73
N LYS A 305 -11.56 11.22 -4.72
CA LYS A 305 -11.48 10.83 -6.15
C LYS A 305 -10.04 10.63 -6.65
N ASN A 306 -9.08 11.25 -5.97
CA ASN A 306 -7.67 11.35 -6.32
C ASN A 306 -6.74 10.58 -5.38
N ILE A 307 -7.32 9.89 -4.40
CA ILE A 307 -6.67 8.89 -3.57
C ILE A 307 -7.15 7.52 -4.07
N ARG A 308 -6.21 6.58 -4.23
CA ARG A 308 -6.54 5.20 -4.58
C ARG A 308 -5.85 4.25 -3.64
N VAL A 309 -6.57 3.23 -3.20
CA VAL A 309 -6.08 2.23 -2.27
C VAL A 309 -6.24 0.85 -2.91
N SER A 310 -5.18 0.05 -2.88
CA SER A 310 -5.30 -1.36 -3.27
C SER A 310 -6.14 -2.13 -2.25
N PRO A 311 -6.72 -3.27 -2.64
CA PRO A 311 -7.10 -4.28 -1.65
C PRO A 311 -5.90 -4.68 -0.76
N TYR A 312 -6.20 -5.44 0.29
CA TYR A 312 -5.18 -6.05 1.14
C TYR A 312 -4.45 -7.15 0.37
N ILE A 313 -3.24 -6.84 -0.10
CA ILE A 313 -2.43 -7.70 -0.96
C ILE A 313 -1.07 -7.94 -0.33
N LYS A 314 -0.38 -9.00 -0.77
CA LYS A 314 1.04 -9.21 -0.48
C LYS A 314 1.82 -7.98 -0.97
N ILE A 315 2.66 -7.41 -0.11
CA ILE A 315 3.61 -6.33 -0.47
C ILE A 315 5.01 -6.56 0.12
N GLY A 316 5.19 -7.61 0.92
CA GLY A 316 6.46 -7.92 1.58
C GLY A 316 6.74 -6.92 2.70
N HIS A 317 8.02 -6.58 2.91
CA HIS A 317 8.39 -5.51 3.83
C HIS A 317 7.88 -4.13 3.36
N GLY A 318 7.65 -3.96 2.05
CA GLY A 318 7.02 -2.78 1.47
C GLY A 318 8.00 -1.74 0.91
N GLN A 319 9.28 -1.81 1.26
CA GLN A 319 10.31 -0.80 0.91
C GLN A 319 10.59 -0.68 -0.59
N SER A 320 10.44 -1.79 -1.32
CA SER A 320 10.93 -1.91 -2.70
C SER A 320 9.85 -1.62 -3.74
N LEU A 321 9.76 -0.36 -4.15
CA LEU A 321 8.77 0.13 -5.12
C LEU A 321 9.38 0.75 -6.38
N GLY A 322 8.60 0.73 -7.45
CA GLY A 322 8.81 1.58 -8.61
C GLY A 322 7.55 1.68 -9.46
N SER A 323 7.47 2.65 -10.37
CA SER A 323 6.24 2.81 -11.15
C SER A 323 6.44 3.45 -12.52
N THR A 324 5.48 3.18 -13.40
CA THR A 324 5.36 3.72 -14.76
C THR A 324 4.04 4.49 -14.88
N GLY A 325 3.71 5.02 -16.06
CA GLY A 325 2.40 5.62 -16.30
C GLY A 325 1.21 4.70 -15.99
N LYS A 326 1.34 3.39 -16.26
CA LYS A 326 0.22 2.42 -16.16
C LYS A 326 0.30 1.50 -14.94
N TYR A 327 1.51 1.22 -14.44
CA TYR A 327 1.73 0.16 -13.45
C TYR A 327 2.57 0.63 -12.28
N ILE A 328 2.33 0.02 -11.12
CA ILE A 328 3.19 0.00 -9.95
C ILE A 328 3.88 -1.38 -9.93
N TYR A 329 5.12 -1.41 -9.50
CA TYR A 329 5.91 -2.61 -9.30
C TYR A 329 6.32 -2.66 -7.84
N VAL A 330 6.09 -3.81 -7.21
CA VAL A 330 6.48 -4.11 -5.84
C VAL A 330 7.41 -5.30 -5.88
N MET A 331 8.54 -5.24 -5.21
CA MET A 331 9.30 -6.43 -4.85
C MET A 331 8.93 -6.81 -3.42
N ALA A 332 8.19 -7.89 -3.27
CA ALA A 332 7.67 -8.34 -1.99
C ALA A 332 8.63 -9.35 -1.35
N ASP A 333 9.53 -8.84 -0.53
CA ASP A 333 10.50 -9.62 0.25
C ASP A 333 9.95 -9.95 1.65
N ASN A 334 10.69 -10.76 2.39
CA ASN A 334 10.52 -11.02 3.80
C ASN A 334 11.76 -10.51 4.53
N ASN A 335 11.66 -9.35 5.17
CA ASN A 335 12.75 -8.73 5.92
C ASN A 335 13.28 -9.56 7.10
N LYS A 336 12.51 -10.53 7.59
CA LYS A 336 12.95 -11.47 8.64
C LYS A 336 13.79 -12.63 8.09
N TYR A 337 13.75 -12.85 6.78
CA TYR A 337 14.58 -13.87 6.15
C TYR A 337 15.97 -13.28 5.91
N LEU A 338 16.98 -13.86 6.55
CA LEU A 338 18.37 -13.51 6.28
C LEU A 338 18.79 -13.93 4.85
N ASN A 339 20.07 -13.89 4.57
CA ASN A 339 20.61 -14.35 3.29
C ASN A 339 20.35 -15.85 3.07
N GLY A 340 19.92 -16.23 1.88
CA GLY A 340 19.67 -17.63 1.55
C GLY A 340 19.16 -17.86 0.14
N ASN A 341 18.67 -19.07 -0.13
CA ASN A 341 18.35 -19.55 -1.48
C ASN A 341 16.89 -19.31 -1.90
N ARG A 342 16.09 -18.67 -1.07
CA ARG A 342 14.68 -18.38 -1.41
C ARG A 342 14.60 -17.39 -2.57
N SER A 343 13.53 -17.53 -3.36
CA SER A 343 13.17 -16.52 -4.35
C SER A 343 12.36 -15.41 -3.69
N GLU A 344 12.43 -14.21 -4.26
CA GLU A 344 11.57 -13.08 -3.98
C GLU A 344 10.44 -12.99 -5.01
N GLU A 345 9.41 -12.20 -4.71
CA GLU A 345 8.28 -11.97 -5.59
C GLU A 345 8.29 -10.55 -6.17
N ILE A 346 7.98 -10.40 -7.45
CA ILE A 346 7.70 -9.12 -8.10
C ILE A 346 6.23 -9.09 -8.49
N LEU A 347 5.51 -8.12 -7.97
CA LEU A 347 4.09 -7.89 -8.23
C LEU A 347 3.96 -6.68 -9.15
N ARG A 348 3.21 -6.82 -10.24
CA ARG A 348 2.78 -5.68 -11.08
C ARG A 348 1.33 -5.37 -10.80
N VAL A 349 1.08 -4.15 -10.36
CA VAL A 349 -0.25 -3.65 -9.99
C VAL A 349 -0.69 -2.59 -10.99
N LYS A 350 -1.90 -2.71 -11.53
CA LYS A 350 -2.48 -1.73 -12.45
C LYS A 350 -2.93 -0.49 -11.69
N LYS A 351 -2.45 0.70 -12.05
CA LYS A 351 -2.89 1.98 -11.42
C LYS A 351 -4.38 2.27 -11.64
N SER A 352 -4.98 1.72 -12.69
CA SER A 352 -6.38 1.97 -13.05
C SER A 352 -7.39 1.37 -12.06
N ASN A 353 -7.06 0.23 -11.45
CA ASN A 353 -7.94 -0.48 -10.51
C ASN A 353 -7.23 -0.96 -9.23
N MET A 354 -5.93 -0.70 -9.09
CA MET A 354 -5.08 -1.08 -7.96
C MET A 354 -5.01 -2.61 -7.73
N LEU A 355 -5.19 -3.42 -8.78
CA LEU A 355 -5.12 -4.88 -8.71
C LEU A 355 -3.83 -5.40 -9.35
N ILE A 356 -3.24 -6.44 -8.75
CA ILE A 356 -2.17 -7.25 -9.30
C ILE A 356 -2.67 -7.91 -10.59
N ASP A 357 -1.91 -7.75 -11.67
CA ASP A 357 -2.19 -8.40 -12.96
C ASP A 357 -1.12 -9.41 -13.37
N LYS A 358 0.08 -9.29 -12.81
CA LYS A 358 1.21 -10.16 -13.10
C LYS A 358 2.11 -10.33 -11.88
N ILE A 359 2.61 -11.55 -11.68
CA ILE A 359 3.58 -11.90 -10.65
C ILE A 359 4.75 -12.64 -11.31
N TRP A 360 5.96 -12.36 -10.83
CA TRP A 360 7.12 -13.19 -11.07
C TRP A 360 7.71 -13.60 -9.72
N THR A 361 8.23 -14.82 -9.62
CA THR A 361 9.31 -15.06 -8.65
C THR A 361 10.64 -14.91 -9.36
N PHE A 362 11.67 -14.51 -8.62
CA PHE A 362 13.03 -14.42 -9.13
C PHE A 362 14.03 -14.68 -8.00
N ARG A 363 15.27 -14.96 -8.36
CA ARG A 363 16.46 -14.94 -7.50
C ARG A 363 17.63 -14.37 -8.29
N ILE A 364 18.53 -13.60 -7.68
CA ILE A 364 19.68 -13.06 -8.42
C ILE A 364 20.85 -14.05 -8.56
N SER A 365 21.15 -14.78 -7.48
CA SER A 365 22.27 -15.72 -7.34
C SER A 365 21.99 -16.64 -6.13
N PRO A 366 22.61 -17.83 -6.01
CA PRO A 366 22.52 -18.63 -4.78
C PRO A 366 22.94 -17.81 -3.54
N HIS A 367 22.24 -17.97 -2.43
CA HIS A 367 22.49 -17.28 -1.15
C HIS A 367 22.33 -15.74 -1.16
N HIS A 368 21.74 -15.17 -2.21
CA HIS A 368 21.53 -13.71 -2.32
C HIS A 368 20.03 -13.38 -2.27
N TYR A 369 19.55 -13.06 -1.06
CA TYR A 369 18.19 -12.59 -0.83
C TYR A 369 18.14 -11.06 -0.77
N ILE A 370 17.37 -10.44 -1.65
CA ILE A 370 17.28 -8.99 -1.81
C ILE A 370 16.26 -8.40 -0.84
N HIS A 371 16.69 -7.40 -0.07
CA HIS A 371 15.82 -6.62 0.82
C HIS A 371 15.39 -5.28 0.24
N ASN A 372 16.17 -4.71 -0.69
CA ASN A 372 15.92 -3.38 -1.21
C ASN A 372 16.13 -3.31 -2.72
N ALA A 373 15.13 -2.81 -3.44
CA ALA A 373 15.14 -2.68 -4.88
C ALA A 373 14.28 -1.51 -5.37
N THR A 374 14.53 -1.07 -6.60
CA THR A 374 13.79 0.00 -7.25
C THR A 374 13.57 -0.30 -8.73
N PHE A 375 12.38 0.00 -9.24
CA PHE A 375 12.05 -0.17 -10.65
C PHE A 375 12.09 1.17 -11.36
N VAL A 376 13.01 1.32 -12.31
CA VAL A 376 13.11 2.54 -13.14
C VAL A 376 12.15 2.51 -14.33
N ASN A 377 11.71 1.31 -14.74
CA ASN A 377 10.66 1.10 -15.73
C ASN A 377 10.15 -0.36 -15.65
N GLY A 378 9.18 -0.70 -16.50
CA GLY A 378 8.57 -2.04 -16.51
C GLY A 378 9.45 -3.19 -17.02
N LYS A 379 10.70 -2.93 -17.38
CA LYS A 379 11.66 -3.93 -17.87
C LYS A 379 13.00 -3.90 -17.13
N THR A 380 13.20 -2.96 -16.21
CA THR A 380 14.48 -2.75 -15.53
C THR A 380 14.27 -2.46 -14.06
N MET A 381 14.93 -3.24 -13.22
CA MET A 381 15.00 -3.08 -11.78
C MET A 381 16.47 -3.00 -11.37
N TYR A 382 16.77 -2.22 -10.34
CA TYR A 382 18.04 -2.26 -9.63
C TYR A 382 17.79 -2.80 -8.24
N ALA A 383 18.67 -3.67 -7.75
CA ALA A 383 18.57 -4.30 -6.45
C ALA A 383 19.87 -4.08 -5.67
N LEU A 384 19.72 -4.01 -4.35
CA LEU A 384 20.79 -3.88 -3.39
C LEU A 384 20.79 -5.12 -2.50
N PHE A 385 21.92 -5.80 -2.46
CA PHE A 385 22.19 -6.89 -1.54
C PHE A 385 23.26 -6.46 -0.54
N HIS A 386 23.07 -6.76 0.74
CA HIS A 386 24.08 -6.51 1.77
C HIS A 386 24.60 -7.85 2.29
N SER A 387 25.87 -8.14 2.01
CA SER A 387 26.54 -9.33 2.51
C SER A 387 27.24 -9.00 3.82
N LEU A 388 26.61 -9.37 4.94
CA LEU A 388 27.21 -9.21 6.27
C LEU A 388 28.49 -10.04 6.42
N THR A 389 28.53 -11.25 5.86
CA THR A 389 29.69 -12.16 5.96
C THR A 389 30.91 -11.67 5.18
N HIS A 390 30.69 -10.94 4.07
CA HIS A 390 31.77 -10.40 3.24
C HIS A 390 31.96 -8.89 3.40
N ASP A 391 31.28 -8.29 4.40
CA ASP A 391 31.32 -6.87 4.72
C ASP A 391 31.24 -5.98 3.46
N LYS A 392 30.18 -6.16 2.67
CA LYS A 392 29.99 -5.40 1.42
C LYS A 392 28.53 -5.26 1.00
N TYR A 393 28.27 -4.18 0.27
CA TYR A 393 27.05 -3.96 -0.50
C TYR A 393 27.28 -4.32 -1.96
N GLU A 394 26.34 -5.02 -2.58
CA GLU A 394 26.37 -5.38 -3.99
C GLU A 394 25.19 -4.73 -4.73
N TYR A 395 25.45 -4.18 -5.90
CA TYR A 395 24.44 -3.52 -6.72
C TYR A 395 24.19 -4.31 -8.00
N TRP A 396 22.94 -4.71 -8.18
CA TRP A 396 22.52 -5.58 -9.26
C TRP A 396 21.56 -4.86 -10.19
N LYS A 397 21.68 -5.11 -11.50
CA LYS A 397 20.66 -4.77 -12.50
C LYS A 397 19.93 -6.02 -12.89
N LEU A 398 18.60 -5.99 -12.80
CA LEU A 398 17.74 -7.00 -13.36
C LEU A 398 17.03 -6.46 -14.61
N SER A 399 17.06 -7.24 -15.69
CA SER A 399 16.40 -6.91 -16.95
C SER A 399 15.40 -7.98 -17.33
N LEU A 400 14.17 -7.57 -17.64
CA LEU A 400 13.12 -8.48 -18.10
C LEU A 400 13.31 -8.77 -19.60
N LYS A 401 13.70 -10.00 -19.93
CA LYS A 401 13.90 -10.47 -21.30
C LYS A 401 13.12 -11.77 -21.53
N LYS A 402 12.29 -11.81 -22.58
CA LYS A 402 11.44 -12.97 -22.91
C LYS A 402 10.65 -13.49 -21.69
N GLY A 403 10.09 -12.58 -20.89
CA GLY A 403 9.29 -12.92 -19.71
C GLY A 403 10.08 -13.26 -18.43
N VAL A 404 11.41 -13.30 -18.48
CA VAL A 404 12.29 -13.71 -17.36
C VAL A 404 13.18 -12.57 -16.89
N TRP A 405 13.29 -12.38 -15.58
CA TRP A 405 14.21 -11.42 -14.96
C TRP A 405 15.62 -12.00 -14.86
N ARG A 406 16.57 -11.35 -15.56
CA ARG A 406 17.98 -11.74 -15.59
C ARG A 406 18.85 -10.73 -14.85
N ALA A 407 19.67 -11.20 -13.92
CA ALA A 407 20.50 -10.38 -13.06
C ALA A 407 21.92 -10.23 -13.60
N LYS A 408 22.51 -9.05 -13.39
CA LYS A 408 23.93 -8.75 -13.64
C LYS A 408 24.43 -7.83 -12.54
N GLU A 409 25.51 -8.22 -11.86
CA GLU A 409 26.17 -7.35 -10.90
C GLU A 409 26.86 -6.19 -11.62
N LEU A 410 26.69 -4.98 -11.09
CA LEU A 410 27.21 -3.74 -11.67
C LEU A 410 28.35 -3.12 -10.86
N GLY A 411 28.33 -3.30 -9.54
CA GLY A 411 29.34 -2.77 -8.66
C GLY A 411 29.16 -3.29 -7.24
N ALA A 412 30.14 -3.00 -6.39
CA ALA A 412 30.08 -3.35 -4.98
C ALA A 412 30.83 -2.28 -4.15
N THR A 413 30.35 -2.04 -2.93
CA THR A 413 30.96 -1.14 -1.93
C THR A 413 31.45 -1.99 -0.77
N LYS A 414 32.72 -1.87 -0.38
CA LYS A 414 33.30 -2.54 0.80
C LYS A 414 32.95 -1.77 2.08
N GLY A 415 32.70 -2.49 3.17
CA GLY A 415 32.45 -1.95 4.49
C GLY A 415 30.97 -1.72 4.78
N VAL A 416 30.69 -1.38 6.03
CA VAL A 416 29.40 -0.88 6.53
C VAL A 416 29.30 0.63 6.33
N LEU A 417 28.21 1.13 5.74
CA LEU A 417 27.98 2.57 5.57
C LEU A 417 27.46 3.22 6.86
N VAL A 418 26.48 2.57 7.51
CA VAL A 418 25.90 3.02 8.78
C VAL A 418 25.83 1.84 9.75
N GLU A 419 26.44 2.00 10.91
CA GLU A 419 26.36 1.03 12.00
C GLU A 419 24.97 1.10 12.65
N ASN A 420 24.49 -0.03 13.18
CA ASN A 420 23.25 -0.12 13.96
C ASN A 420 21.95 0.22 13.19
N SER A 421 22.01 0.43 11.87
CA SER A 421 20.85 0.73 11.04
C SER A 421 20.86 -0.14 9.77
N PRO A 422 19.79 -0.89 9.47
CA PRO A 422 19.68 -1.58 8.19
C PRO A 422 19.41 -0.58 7.05
N VAL A 423 19.56 -1.03 5.81
CA VAL A 423 19.08 -0.24 4.67
C VAL A 423 17.56 -0.14 4.75
N GLN A 424 17.04 1.08 4.81
CA GLN A 424 15.59 1.33 4.82
C GLN A 424 15.07 1.86 3.48
N ALA A 425 15.97 2.32 2.61
CA ALA A 425 15.55 2.83 1.32
C ALA A 425 16.61 2.70 0.23
N PHE A 426 16.15 2.49 -1.01
CA PHE A 426 17.02 2.38 -2.17
C PHE A 426 16.36 2.93 -3.43
N THR A 427 17.08 3.77 -4.18
CA THR A 427 16.65 4.21 -5.51
C THR A 427 17.82 4.40 -6.47
N TYR A 428 17.53 4.53 -7.77
CA TYR A 428 18.52 4.70 -8.83
C TYR A 428 18.10 5.77 -9.81
N SER A 429 19.01 6.69 -10.13
CA SER A 429 18.82 7.69 -11.18
C SER A 429 20.15 8.15 -11.75
N ASN A 430 20.20 8.42 -13.05
CA ASN A 430 21.34 9.03 -13.74
C ASN A 430 22.70 8.38 -13.42
N GLY A 431 22.75 7.04 -13.41
CA GLY A 431 24.01 6.33 -13.15
C GLY A 431 24.42 6.26 -11.68
N LYS A 432 23.57 6.71 -10.76
CA LYS A 432 23.85 6.76 -9.31
C LYS A 432 22.80 5.97 -8.53
N TYR A 433 23.24 5.29 -7.49
CA TYR A 433 22.38 4.76 -6.43
C TYR A 433 22.25 5.78 -5.31
N TYR A 434 21.10 5.78 -4.66
CA TYR A 434 20.86 6.48 -3.41
C TYR A 434 20.41 5.45 -2.38
N VAL A 435 21.14 5.35 -1.27
CA VAL A 435 20.91 4.35 -0.22
C VAL A 435 20.60 5.09 1.08
N GLY A 436 19.45 4.80 1.67
CA GLY A 436 18.95 5.44 2.89
C GLY A 436 19.06 4.51 4.12
N PHE A 437 19.44 5.10 5.24
CA PHE A 437 19.55 4.48 6.57
C PHE A 437 19.15 5.53 7.59
N ASN A 438 18.26 5.26 8.55
CA ASN A 438 17.89 6.26 9.56
C ASN A 438 17.62 7.65 8.92
N ASP A 439 18.35 8.72 9.25
CA ASP A 439 18.31 10.03 8.59
C ASP A 439 19.56 10.34 7.72
N ASN A 440 20.16 9.29 7.15
CA ASN A 440 21.35 9.32 6.31
C ASN A 440 21.03 8.88 4.87
N ILE A 441 21.58 9.57 3.88
CA ILE A 441 21.52 9.17 2.46
C ILE A 441 22.92 9.14 1.87
N PHE A 442 23.29 8.03 1.22
CA PHE A 442 24.54 7.89 0.48
C PHE A 442 24.28 7.92 -1.02
N LYS A 443 24.98 8.81 -1.74
CA LYS A 443 25.04 8.84 -3.20
C LYS A 443 26.21 7.97 -3.64
N VAL A 444 25.94 6.90 -4.38
CA VAL A 444 26.94 5.89 -4.79
C VAL A 444 26.98 5.80 -6.31
N ALA A 445 28.16 5.76 -6.91
CA ALA A 445 28.33 5.53 -8.33
C ALA A 445 27.90 4.10 -8.72
N LYS A 446 27.55 3.90 -9.99
CA LYS A 446 27.16 2.58 -10.53
C LYS A 446 28.15 1.45 -10.23
N ASN A 447 29.43 1.76 -10.10
CA ASN A 447 30.50 0.80 -9.80
C ASN A 447 30.71 0.53 -8.29
N GLY A 448 29.94 1.15 -7.41
CA GLY A 448 30.05 0.99 -5.95
C GLY A 448 30.92 2.03 -5.24
N ARG A 449 31.46 3.05 -5.94
CA ARG A 449 32.19 4.12 -5.26
C ARG A 449 31.21 5.06 -4.53
N VAL A 450 31.37 5.22 -3.22
CA VAL A 450 30.66 6.27 -2.46
C VAL A 450 31.12 7.64 -2.94
N LEU A 451 30.18 8.51 -3.28
CA LEU A 451 30.46 9.85 -3.82
C LEU A 451 30.16 10.94 -2.82
N LYS A 452 29.07 10.77 -2.06
CA LYS A 452 28.60 11.76 -1.11
C LYS A 452 27.75 11.11 -0.04
N HIS A 453 27.82 11.68 1.15
CA HIS A 453 27.01 11.31 2.31
C HIS A 453 26.25 12.56 2.77
N TYR A 454 24.95 12.38 3.02
CA TYR A 454 24.04 13.38 3.54
C TYR A 454 23.53 12.90 4.90
N HIS A 455 23.75 13.69 5.94
CA HIS A 455 23.19 13.43 7.27
C HIS A 455 22.33 14.62 7.67
N PHE A 456 21.05 14.38 7.91
CA PHE A 456 20.07 15.46 8.11
C PHE A 456 19.80 15.77 9.59
N HIS A 457 20.27 14.95 10.53
CA HIS A 457 20.06 15.12 11.98
C HIS A 457 18.58 15.30 12.38
N ILE A 458 17.69 14.64 11.66
CA ILE A 458 16.23 14.72 11.86
C ILE A 458 15.82 13.87 13.07
N GLY A 459 16.54 12.77 13.32
CA GLY A 459 16.14 11.75 14.30
C GLY A 459 14.86 11.00 13.91
N ARG A 460 14.41 11.14 12.66
CA ARG A 460 13.31 10.38 12.06
C ARG A 460 13.84 9.48 10.98
N GLU A 461 13.34 8.26 10.95
CA GLU A 461 13.71 7.23 9.99
C GLU A 461 13.20 7.55 8.58
N ILE A 462 14.07 7.37 7.60
CA ILE A 462 13.76 7.37 6.18
C ILE A 462 13.17 6.00 5.84
N GLU A 463 11.95 5.98 5.32
CA GLU A 463 11.23 4.75 4.98
C GLU A 463 11.13 4.52 3.47
N GLY A 464 11.75 5.37 2.66
CA GLY A 464 11.67 5.20 1.22
C GLY A 464 12.30 6.34 0.44
N LEU A 465 12.79 6.02 -0.76
CA LEU A 465 13.39 6.97 -1.69
C LEU A 465 12.82 6.79 -3.09
N SER A 466 12.61 7.90 -3.80
CA SER A 466 12.29 7.90 -5.22
C SER A 466 12.91 9.11 -5.89
N VAL A 467 13.36 8.98 -7.14
CA VAL A 467 13.87 10.12 -7.93
C VAL A 467 12.98 10.37 -9.14
N LYS A 468 12.74 11.65 -9.43
CA LYS A 468 12.07 12.13 -10.65
C LYS A 468 12.90 13.28 -11.22
N GLY A 469 13.51 13.05 -12.39
CA GLY A 469 14.44 14.01 -12.98
C GLY A 469 15.60 14.28 -12.01
N SER A 470 15.83 15.55 -11.69
CA SER A 470 16.82 16.01 -10.71
C SER A 470 16.26 16.19 -9.29
N THR A 471 15.06 15.68 -8.99
CA THR A 471 14.45 15.80 -7.66
C THR A 471 14.40 14.44 -6.96
N ILE A 472 14.97 14.36 -5.76
CA ILE A 472 14.80 13.23 -4.86
C ILE A 472 13.60 13.48 -3.95
N TYR A 473 12.85 12.42 -3.69
CA TYR A 473 11.74 12.36 -2.76
C TYR A 473 12.10 11.35 -1.67
N VAL A 474 11.78 11.71 -0.43
CA VAL A 474 12.11 10.94 0.77
C VAL A 474 10.86 10.82 1.62
N GLU A 475 10.56 9.62 2.07
CA GLU A 475 9.50 9.36 3.04
C GLU A 475 10.08 9.31 4.44
N LEU A 476 9.46 10.02 5.38
CA LEU A 476 9.87 10.04 6.79
C LEU A 476 8.79 9.41 7.68
N ALA A 477 9.24 8.57 8.62
CA ALA A 477 8.40 7.93 9.62
C ALA A 477 7.94 8.88 10.75
N LYS A 478 7.17 8.33 11.70
CA LYS A 478 6.68 9.00 12.93
C LYS A 478 6.06 10.36 12.62
N ARG A 479 5.00 10.25 11.81
CA ARG A 479 4.28 11.22 10.97
C ARG A 479 4.70 11.06 9.50
N SER A 480 3.96 10.27 8.74
CA SER A 480 4.19 10.08 7.30
C SER A 480 4.28 11.41 6.58
N GLU A 481 5.48 11.73 6.12
CA GLU A 481 5.83 13.00 5.48
C GLU A 481 6.68 12.72 4.25
N LEU A 482 6.13 13.08 3.09
CA LEU A 482 6.88 13.12 1.86
C LEU A 482 7.61 14.46 1.78
N VAL A 483 8.94 14.42 1.76
CA VAL A 483 9.80 15.58 1.51
C VAL A 483 10.51 15.45 0.17
N HIS A 484 10.99 16.56 -0.39
CA HIS A 484 11.70 16.55 -1.66
C HIS A 484 12.81 17.60 -1.74
N GLY A 485 13.85 17.34 -2.54
CA GLY A 485 14.98 18.25 -2.77
C GLY A 485 15.63 18.05 -4.14
N LYS A 486 16.37 19.06 -4.61
CA LYS A 486 17.14 18.98 -5.87
C LYS A 486 18.49 18.30 -5.62
N LEU A 487 18.89 17.42 -6.53
CA LEU A 487 20.05 16.51 -6.45
C LEU A 487 21.33 16.99 -7.14
#